data_AF-A0A820KYS7-F1
#
_entry.id   AF-A0A820KYS7-F1
#
_cell.length_a   1.000
_cell.length_b   1.000
_cell.length_c   1.000
_cell.angle_alpha   90.00
_cell.angle_beta   90.00
_cell.angle_gamma   90.00
#
_symmetry.space_group_name_H-M   'P 1'
#
loop_
_entity.id
_entity.type
_entity.pdbx_description
1 polymer ?
#
loop_
_entity_poly.entity_id
_entity_poly.type
_entity_poly.pdbx_seq_one_letter_code
_entity_poly.pdbx_strand_id
1 'polypeptide(L)'
;MVTRLRSPLFPLRINEKSINYILLLIISDLQTINITLRILYRARAELLPKFFTNLGLDYEERVLPLITNEILKSVVQLVLIQH
;
A
#
# COMPACT_ATOMS: atom_id res chain seq x y z
N MET A 1 7.84 -9.38 42.16
CA MET A 1 6.91 -8.71 41.22
C MET A 1 7.72 -8.14 40.06
N VAL A 2 7.89 -8.90 38.97
CA VAL A 2 8.54 -8.39 37.75
C VAL A 2 7.58 -8.62 36.60
N THR A 3 6.65 -7.69 36.42
CA THR A 3 5.77 -7.69 35.26
C THR A 3 6.56 -7.10 34.10
N ARG A 4 7.32 -7.94 33.39
CA ARG A 4 7.76 -7.62 32.02
C ARG A 4 6.49 -7.51 31.18
N LEU A 5 5.94 -6.30 31.12
CA LEU A 5 4.93 -5.93 30.14
C LEU A 5 5.55 -6.21 28.78
N ARG A 6 5.08 -7.28 28.13
CA ARG A 6 5.43 -7.60 26.75
C ARG A 6 5.16 -6.33 25.96
N SER A 7 6.23 -5.70 25.46
CA SER A 7 6.15 -4.74 24.38
C SER A 7 5.25 -5.35 23.30
N PRO A 8 4.31 -4.60 22.72
CA PRO A 8 3.49 -5.11 21.63
C PRO A 8 4.45 -5.60 20.54
N LEU A 9 4.55 -6.92 20.42
CA LEU A 9 5.40 -7.59 19.45
C LEU A 9 4.73 -7.39 18.10
N PHE A 10 4.93 -6.21 17.52
CA PHE A 10 4.54 -6.00 16.14
C PHE A 10 5.37 -6.97 15.30
N PRO A 11 4.73 -7.80 14.48
CA PRO A 11 5.47 -8.68 13.60
C PRO A 11 6.21 -7.78 12.61
N LEU A 12 7.53 -7.62 12.81
CA LEU A 12 8.44 -7.00 11.84
C LEU A 12 8.65 -7.91 10.61
N ARG A 13 7.71 -8.82 10.37
CA ARG A 13 7.72 -9.78 9.29
C ARG A 13 7.30 -9.05 8.01
N ILE A 14 7.84 -9.50 6.89
CA ILE A 14 7.42 -9.03 5.58
C ILE A 14 6.02 -9.60 5.34
N ASN A 15 5.06 -8.71 5.14
CA ASN A 15 3.70 -9.07 4.77
C ASN A 15 3.54 -8.91 3.26
N GLU A 16 2.75 -9.79 2.67
CA GLU A 16 2.41 -9.76 1.27
C GLU A 16 0.91 -9.52 1.08
N LYS A 17 0.56 -8.65 0.13
CA LYS A 17 -0.83 -8.37 -0.22
C LYS A 17 -0.94 -8.28 -1.74
N SER A 18 -1.70 -9.18 -2.33
CA SER A 18 -2.03 -9.14 -3.75
C SER A 18 -3.33 -8.35 -3.94
N ILE A 19 -3.29 -7.31 -4.77
CA ILE A 19 -4.45 -6.49 -5.07
C ILE A 19 -4.62 -6.41 -6.59
N ASN A 20 -5.85 -6.68 -7.04
CA ASN A 20 -6.24 -6.55 -8.43
C ASN A 20 -6.79 -5.14 -8.62
N TYR A 21 -6.14 -4.36 -9.48
CA TYR A 21 -6.50 -2.98 -9.80
C TYR A 21 -7.10 -2.91 -11.19
N ILE A 22 -8.27 -2.29 -11.29
CA ILE A 22 -8.90 -1.96 -12.56
C ILE A 22 -8.79 -0.45 -12.72
N LEU A 23 -8.03 -0.01 -13.72
CA LEU A 23 -7.83 1.40 -14.03
C LEU A 23 -8.54 1.77 -15.33
N LEU A 24 -9.24 2.90 -15.31
CA LEU A 24 -9.84 3.51 -16.50
C LEU A 24 -9.02 4.73 -16.90
N LEU A 25 -8.48 4.74 -18.13
CA LEU A 25 -7.70 5.86 -18.65
C LEU A 25 -8.49 6.65 -19.68
N ILE A 26 -8.57 7.97 -19.46
CA ILE A 26 -9.32 8.89 -20.33
C ILE A 26 -8.50 9.29 -21.57
N ILE A 27 -7.17 9.30 -21.45
CA ILE A 27 -6.23 9.83 -22.47
C ILE A 27 -6.19 9.03 -23.78
N SER A 28 -6.57 7.74 -23.75
CA SER A 28 -6.39 6.83 -24.89
C SER A 28 -7.66 6.05 -25.24
N ASP A 29 -8.82 6.72 -25.23
CA ASP A 29 -10.15 6.15 -25.56
C ASP A 29 -10.81 5.29 -24.47
N LEU A 30 -10.86 5.78 -23.22
CA LEU A 30 -11.57 5.11 -22.12
C LEU A 30 -11.17 3.62 -21.94
N GLN A 31 -9.91 3.31 -22.22
CA GLN A 31 -9.40 1.95 -22.09
C GLN A 31 -9.41 1.53 -20.62
N THR A 32 -10.01 0.37 -20.38
CA THR A 32 -10.00 -0.28 -19.06
C THR A 32 -8.84 -1.27 -19.03
N ILE A 33 -7.88 -1.01 -18.14
CA ILE A 33 -6.69 -1.86 -17.96
C ILE A 33 -6.83 -2.58 -16.62
N ASN A 34 -6.76 -3.91 -16.65
CA ASN A 34 -6.75 -4.74 -15.45
C ASN A 34 -5.32 -5.17 -15.11
N ILE A 35 -4.81 -4.74 -13.96
CA ILE A 35 -3.44 -4.98 -13.51
C ILE A 35 -3.48 -5.66 -12.14
N THR A 36 -2.75 -6.75 -12.01
CA THR A 36 -2.60 -7.44 -10.73
C THR A 36 -1.23 -7.10 -10.13
N LEU A 37 -1.20 -6.54 -8.92
CA LEU A 37 0.03 -6.16 -8.24
C LEU A 37 0.20 -6.96 -6.95
N ARG A 38 1.43 -7.38 -6.69
CA ARG A 38 1.82 -8.02 -5.43
C ARG A 38 2.68 -7.06 -4.64
N ILE A 39 2.14 -6.56 -3.53
CA ILE A 39 2.80 -5.58 -2.68
C ILE A 39 3.45 -6.34 -1.52
N LEU A 40 4.78 -6.23 -1.42
CA LEU A 40 5.52 -6.66 -0.25
C LEU A 40 5.80 -5.43 0.60
N TYR A 41 5.33 -5.44 1.85
CA TYR A 41 5.54 -4.32 2.76
C TYR A 41 6.03 -4.81 4.12
N ARG A 42 6.79 -3.95 4.78
CA ARG A 42 7.34 -4.20 6.11
C ARG A 42 7.26 -2.92 6.92
N ALA A 43 6.55 -2.96 8.04
CA ALA A 43 6.40 -1.80 8.88
C ALA A 43 7.70 -1.51 9.67
N ARG A 44 8.12 -0.24 9.73
CA ARG A 44 9.31 0.20 10.48
C ARG A 44 8.92 0.51 11.92
N ALA A 45 9.46 -0.26 12.88
CA ALA A 45 9.17 -0.14 14.32
C ALA A 45 9.22 1.30 14.85
N GLU A 46 10.19 2.08 14.39
CA GLU A 46 10.43 3.46 14.82
C GLU A 46 9.33 4.45 14.44
N LEU A 47 8.58 4.14 13.37
CA LEU A 47 7.54 5.01 12.84
C LEU A 47 6.13 4.52 13.16
N LEU A 48 5.99 3.26 13.59
CA LEU A 48 4.70 2.67 13.99
C LEU A 48 3.90 3.54 14.97
N PRO A 49 4.47 4.02 16.09
CA PRO A 49 3.70 4.79 17.07
C PRO A 49 3.08 6.04 16.44
N LYS A 50 3.83 6.75 15.58
CA LYS A 50 3.37 7.96 14.91
C LYS A 50 2.24 7.67 13.91
N PHE A 51 2.34 6.58 13.16
CA PHE A 51 1.33 6.23 12.15
C PHE A 51 0.05 5.69 12.80
N PHE A 52 0.15 4.82 13.80
CA PHE A 52 -1.01 4.23 14.45
C PHE A 52 -1.82 5.25 15.27
N THR A 53 -1.17 6.27 15.86
CA THR A 53 -1.90 7.35 16.56
C THR A 53 -2.75 8.19 15.61
N ASN A 54 -2.31 8.39 14.36
CA ASN A 54 -2.99 9.27 13.41
C ASN A 54 -3.94 8.54 12.45
N LEU A 55 -3.63 7.30 12.09
CA LEU A 55 -4.32 6.55 11.02
C LEU A 55 -5.02 5.27 11.52
N GLY A 56 -4.80 4.86 12.77
CA GLY A 56 -5.41 3.66 13.35
C GLY A 56 -4.83 2.35 12.82
N LEU A 57 -5.48 1.23 13.18
CA LEU A 57 -5.10 -0.11 12.72
C LEU A 57 -5.37 -0.33 11.22
N ASP A 58 -6.22 0.50 10.61
CA ASP A 58 -6.69 0.35 9.22
C ASP A 58 -5.69 0.91 8.18
N TYR A 59 -4.47 1.27 8.59
CA TYR A 59 -3.42 1.76 7.70
C TYR A 59 -3.18 0.81 6.51
N GLU A 60 -3.13 -0.49 6.78
CA GLU A 60 -2.87 -1.53 5.77
C GLU A 60 -4.03 -1.72 4.77
N GLU A 61 -5.24 -1.34 5.17
CA GLU A 61 -6.43 -1.47 4.34
C GLU A 61 -6.76 -0.20 3.56
N ARG A 62 -6.42 0.97 4.12
CA ARG A 62 -6.77 2.25 3.49
C ARG A 62 -5.60 2.88 2.76
N VAL A 63 -4.43 2.96 3.40
CA VAL A 63 -3.30 3.75 2.87
C VAL A 63 -2.53 2.97 1.80
N LEU A 64 -2.27 1.68 2.03
CA LEU A 64 -1.56 0.83 1.07
C LEU A 64 -2.24 0.80 -0.32
N PRO A 65 -3.56 0.56 -0.46
CA PRO A 65 -4.19 0.57 -1.77
C PRO A 65 -4.25 1.96 -2.40
N LEU A 66 -4.43 3.02 -1.61
CA LEU A 66 -4.47 4.40 -2.11
C LEU A 66 -3.14 4.81 -2.73
N ILE A 67 -2.03 4.61 -2.01
CA ILE A 67 -0.69 4.95 -2.52
C ILE A 67 -0.38 4.15 -3.79
N THR A 68 -0.68 2.84 -3.77
CA THR A 68 -0.42 1.97 -4.91
C THR A 68 -1.24 2.38 -6.13
N ASN A 69 -2.49 2.80 -5.95
CA ASN A 69 -3.35 3.28 -7.02
C ASN A 69 -2.78 4.53 -7.70
N GLU A 70 -2.28 5.50 -6.94
CA GLU A 70 -1.67 6.71 -7.50
C GLU A 70 -0.37 6.41 -8.26
N ILE A 71 0.50 5.57 -7.69
CA ILE A 71 1.73 5.14 -8.38
C ILE A 71 1.38 4.39 -9.67
N LEU A 72 0.39 3.49 -9.64
CA LEU A 72 -0.02 2.71 -10.80
C LEU A 72 -0.53 3.63 -11.92
N LYS A 73 -1.35 4.64 -11.60
CA LYS A 73 -1.80 5.64 -12.58
C LYS A 73 -0.61 6.38 -13.20
N SER A 74 0.35 6.84 -12.38
CA SER A 74 1.54 7.56 -12.87
C SER A 74 2.42 6.70 -13.78
N VAL A 75 2.63 5.43 -13.42
CA VAL A 75 3.45 4.50 -14.23
C VAL A 75 2.76 4.20 -15.56
N VAL A 76 1.45 3.92 -15.54
CA VAL A 76 0.71 3.63 -16.77
C VAL A 76 0.67 4.85 -17.68
N GLN A 77 0.44 6.05 -17.12
CA GLN A 77 0.47 7.29 -17.89
C GLN A 77 1.86 7.60 -18.46
N LEU A 78 2.93 7.33 -17.70
CA LEU A 78 4.29 7.48 -18.21
C LEU A 78 4.54 6.56 -19.40
N VAL A 79 4.19 5.27 -19.30
CA VAL A 79 4.38 4.29 -20.38
C VAL A 79 3.57 4.66 -21.62
N LEU A 80 2.34 5.14 -21.45
CA LEU A 80 1.48 5.58 -22.56
C LEU A 80 1.99 6.82 -23.28
N ILE A 81 2.68 7.75 -22.60
CA ILE A 81 3.20 8.98 -23.23
C ILE A 81 4.49 8.71 -24.03
N GLN A 82 5.20 7.61 -23.74
CA GLN A 82 6.42 7.25 -24.45
C GLN A 82 6.16 6.63 -25.84
N HIS A 83 4.90 6.40 -26.20
CA HIS A 83 4.48 5.72 -27.42
C HIS A 83 3.56 6.61 -28.27
#